data_AF-A0AAN2K5J0-F1
#
_entry.id   AF-A0AAN2K5J0-F1
#
_cell.length_a   1.000
_cell.length_b   1.000
_cell.length_c   1.000
_cell.angle_alpha   90.00
_cell.angle_beta   90.00
_cell.angle_gamma   90.00
#
_symmetry.space_group_name_H-M   'P 1'
#
loop_
_entity.id
_entity.type
_entity.pdbx_description
1 polymer ?
#
loop_
_entity_poly.entity_id
_entity_poly.type
_entity_poly.pdbx_seq_one_letter_code
_entity_poly.pdbx_strand_id
1 'polypeptide(L)'
;MPSGQFYVLDQPELNFTANYHIDTFNDKPYPSRMVLEIRKQSQPTDAFDDISIGHEVTFVSSSGEAQRMVLVSDTDDELVFSSRG
;
A
#
# COMPACT_ATOMS: atom_id res chain seq x y z
N MET A 1 4.02 0.90 -13.85
CA MET A 1 2.89 0.37 -13.06
C MET A 1 1.78 1.41 -13.06
N PRO A 2 0.50 1.02 -13.05
CA PRO A 2 -0.58 1.99 -12.83
C PRO A 2 -0.51 2.55 -11.41
N SER A 3 -0.92 3.81 -11.25
CA SER A 3 -1.05 4.46 -9.95
C SER A 3 -2.52 4.79 -9.66
N GLY A 4 -2.87 4.84 -8.38
CA GLY A 4 -4.21 5.15 -7.90
C GLY A 4 -4.16 6.01 -6.64
N GLN A 5 -5.27 6.70 -6.36
CA GLN A 5 -5.48 7.41 -5.10
C GLN A 5 -6.12 6.47 -4.08
N PHE A 6 -5.60 6.47 -2.86
CA PHE A 6 -6.06 5.68 -1.73
C PHE A 6 -6.08 6.52 -0.46
N TYR A 7 -6.94 6.18 0.48
CA TYR A 7 -6.87 6.68 1.86
C TYR A 7 -6.79 5.52 2.85
N VAL A 8 -6.29 5.78 4.04
CA VAL A 8 -6.29 4.80 5.13
C VAL A 8 -7.63 4.90 5.86
N LEU A 9 -8.33 3.78 6.05
CA LEU A 9 -9.67 3.76 6.64
C LEU A 9 -9.72 4.43 8.03
N ASP A 10 -8.68 4.21 8.83
CA ASP A 10 -8.57 4.77 10.19
C ASP A 10 -8.19 6.26 10.20
N GLN A 11 -7.69 6.78 9.07
CA GLN A 11 -7.26 8.17 8.86
C GLN A 11 -7.69 8.67 7.46
N PRO A 12 -9.00 8.79 7.19
CA PRO A 12 -9.54 9.05 5.85
C PRO A 12 -9.19 10.44 5.29
N GLU A 13 -8.79 11.36 6.15
CA GLU A 13 -8.24 12.67 5.78
C GLU A 13 -6.90 12.57 5.04
N LEU A 14 -6.16 11.47 5.21
CA LEU A 14 -4.87 11.26 4.58
C LEU A 14 -5.03 10.45 3.29
N ASN A 15 -4.75 11.12 2.17
CA ASN A 15 -4.83 10.56 0.84
C ASN A 15 -3.43 10.41 0.25
N PHE A 16 -3.19 9.29 -0.43
CA PHE A 16 -1.89 8.92 -0.97
C PHE A 16 -2.05 8.36 -2.38
N THR A 17 -1.07 8.66 -3.20
CA THR A 17 -0.87 8.01 -4.49
C THR A 17 -0.03 6.76 -4.28
N ALA A 18 -0.57 5.59 -4.61
CA ALA A 18 0.21 4.35 -4.60
C ALA A 18 0.29 3.77 -6.01
N ASN A 19 1.47 3.28 -6.38
CA ASN A 19 1.57 2.35 -7.52
C ASN A 19 1.05 1.01 -7.07
N TYR A 20 0.29 0.32 -7.92
CA TYR A 20 -0.26 -0.98 -7.59
C TYR A 20 0.04 -2.00 -8.67
N HIS A 21 0.28 -3.23 -8.25
CA HIS A 21 0.47 -4.36 -9.14
C HIS A 21 0.10 -5.68 -8.45
N ILE A 22 -0.07 -6.73 -9.24
CA ILE A 22 -0.23 -8.10 -8.73
C ILE A 22 1.17 -8.66 -8.53
N ASP A 23 1.45 -9.18 -7.33
CA ASP A 23 2.73 -9.78 -7.01
C ASP A 23 3.04 -10.96 -7.94
N THR A 24 4.31 -11.19 -8.19
CA THR A 24 4.77 -12.30 -9.02
C THR A 24 5.67 -13.22 -8.20
N PHE A 25 5.33 -14.49 -8.16
CA PHE A 25 6.17 -15.53 -7.57
C PHE A 25 6.68 -16.46 -8.66
N ASN A 26 8.00 -16.58 -8.79
CA ASN A 26 8.64 -17.39 -9.84
C ASN A 26 8.12 -17.02 -11.25
N ASP A 27 8.12 -15.71 -11.55
CA ASP A 27 7.62 -15.09 -12.80
C ASP A 27 6.16 -15.37 -13.15
N LYS A 28 5.36 -15.88 -12.20
CA LYS A 28 3.93 -16.10 -12.37
C LYS A 28 3.14 -15.12 -11.50
N PRO A 29 2.11 -14.45 -12.05
CA PRO A 29 1.24 -13.59 -11.26
C PRO A 29 0.57 -14.44 -10.18
N TYR A 30 0.52 -13.91 -8.96
CA TYR A 30 -0.19 -14.48 -7.83
C TYR A 30 -1.41 -13.58 -7.53
N PRO A 31 -2.56 -13.82 -8.19
CA PRO A 31 -3.65 -12.85 -8.26
C PRO A 31 -4.28 -12.47 -6.92
N SER A 32 -4.10 -13.31 -5.90
CA SER A 32 -4.57 -13.04 -4.54
C SER A 32 -3.70 -12.04 -3.77
N ARG A 33 -2.52 -11.67 -4.30
CA ARG A 33 -1.58 -10.77 -3.65
C ARG A 33 -1.39 -9.50 -4.46
N MET A 34 -2.10 -8.46 -4.06
CA MET A 34 -1.87 -7.11 -4.53
C MET A 34 -0.74 -6.47 -3.73
N VAL A 35 0.06 -5.65 -4.39
CA VAL A 35 1.12 -4.85 -3.78
C VAL A 35 0.80 -3.38 -4.03
N LEU A 36 0.95 -2.55 -2.98
CA LEU A 36 0.94 -1.09 -3.07
C LEU A 36 2.32 -0.55 -2.72
N GLU A 37 2.85 0.31 -3.58
CA GLU A 37 4.09 1.03 -3.35
C GLU A 37 3.81 2.53 -3.22
N ILE A 38 4.15 3.10 -2.07
CA ILE A 38 4.04 4.52 -1.77
C ILE A 38 5.45 5.11 -1.77
N ARG A 39 5.70 6.08 -2.64
CA ARG A 39 6.98 6.80 -2.73
C ARG A 39 7.00 7.95 -1.71
N LYS A 40 7.86 7.86 -0.69
CA LYS A 40 8.00 8.88 0.37
C LYS A 40 8.44 10.24 -0.17
N GLN A 41 9.25 10.24 -1.24
CA GLN A 41 9.71 11.49 -1.87
C GLN A 41 8.60 12.25 -2.62
N SER A 42 7.49 11.59 -2.95
CA SER A 42 6.42 12.17 -3.77
C SER A 42 5.28 12.78 -2.95
N GLN A 43 5.18 12.46 -1.67
CA GLN A 43 4.07 12.86 -0.79
C GLN A 43 4.42 12.61 0.68
N PRO A 44 3.82 13.33 1.62
CA PRO A 44 4.00 13.07 3.05
C PRO A 44 3.54 11.65 3.42
N THR A 45 4.32 10.99 4.26
CA THR A 45 4.06 9.62 4.74
C THR A 45 4.08 9.52 6.26
N ASP A 46 4.02 10.65 6.98
CA ASP A 46 4.10 10.71 8.44
C ASP A 46 3.01 9.87 9.13
N ALA A 47 1.89 9.64 8.42
CA ALA A 47 0.81 8.71 8.80
C ALA A 47 1.29 7.29 9.14
N PHE A 48 2.44 6.91 8.57
CA PHE A 48 3.02 5.58 8.66
C PHE A 48 4.26 5.54 9.56
N ASP A 49 4.65 6.64 10.20
CA ASP A 49 5.85 6.68 11.04
C ASP A 49 5.73 5.77 12.29
N ASP A 50 4.49 5.61 12.79
CA ASP A 50 4.19 4.76 13.95
C ASP A 50 3.92 3.29 13.59
N ILE A 51 3.92 2.93 12.29
CA ILE A 51 3.72 1.54 11.88
C ILE A 51 5.06 0.85 11.61
N SER A 52 5.12 -0.44 11.91
CA SER A 52 6.31 -1.28 11.67
C SER A 52 5.98 -2.40 10.68
N ILE A 53 7.01 -2.99 10.09
CA ILE A 53 6.85 -4.17 9.23
C ILE A 53 6.00 -5.24 9.96
N GLY A 54 5.00 -5.77 9.26
CA GLY A 54 4.00 -6.69 9.79
C GLY A 54 2.69 -6.05 10.26
N HIS A 55 2.63 -4.72 10.38
CA HIS A 55 1.41 -4.01 10.76
C HIS A 55 0.36 -4.05 9.64
N GLU A 56 -0.91 -4.24 10.00
CA GLU A 56 -2.05 -4.27 9.08
C GLU A 56 -2.66 -2.87 8.91
N VAL A 57 -2.79 -2.41 7.67
CA VAL A 57 -3.41 -1.15 7.30
C VAL A 57 -4.53 -1.43 6.31
N THR A 58 -5.70 -0.80 6.49
CA THR A 58 -6.81 -0.90 5.53
C THR A 58 -6.78 0.30 4.59
N PHE A 59 -6.45 0.05 3.33
CA PHE A 59 -6.49 1.05 2.27
C PHE A 59 -7.86 1.03 1.59
N VAL A 60 -8.40 2.19 1.26
CA VAL A 60 -9.62 2.32 0.47
C VAL A 60 -9.30 3.07 -0.81
N SER A 61 -9.64 2.48 -1.95
CA SER A 61 -9.47 3.09 -3.26
C SER A 61 -10.50 4.19 -3.50
N SER A 62 -10.27 5.01 -4.53
CA SER A 62 -11.25 5.99 -5.01
C SER A 62 -12.57 5.37 -5.50
N SER A 63 -12.61 4.08 -5.83
CA SER A 63 -13.85 3.34 -6.13
C SER A 63 -14.64 2.95 -4.88
N GLY A 64 -14.09 3.16 -3.68
CA GLY A 64 -14.68 2.77 -2.40
C GLY A 64 -14.36 1.33 -2.00
N GLU A 65 -13.47 0.63 -2.71
CA GLU A 65 -13.06 -0.73 -2.36
C GLU A 65 -12.02 -0.67 -1.24
N ALA A 66 -12.36 -1.26 -0.11
CA ALA A 66 -11.47 -1.38 1.04
C ALA A 66 -10.69 -2.69 0.98
N GLN A 67 -9.37 -2.62 1.11
CA GLN A 67 -8.49 -3.77 1.12
C GLN A 67 -7.51 -3.69 2.28
N ARG A 68 -7.45 -4.78 3.04
CA ARG A 68 -6.48 -4.92 4.12
C ARG A 68 -5.13 -5.35 3.56
N MET A 69 -4.10 -4.63 3.96
CA MET A 69 -2.73 -4.85 3.52
C MET A 69 -1.78 -4.83 4.71
N VAL A 70 -0.63 -5.45 4.54
CA VAL A 70 0.41 -5.54 5.56
C VAL A 70 1.63 -4.78 5.07
N LEU A 71 2.24 -3.96 5.93
CA LEU A 71 3.53 -3.35 5.62
C LEU A 71 4.59 -4.45 5.54
N VAL A 72 5.21 -4.63 4.37
CA VAL A 72 6.22 -5.68 4.13
C VAL A 72 7.61 -5.12 3.90
N SER A 73 7.73 -3.85 3.50
CA SER A 73 9.01 -3.15 3.38
C SER A 73 8.82 -1.68 3.73
N ASP A 74 9.78 -1.15 4.48
CA ASP A 74 9.89 0.27 4.82
C ASP A 74 11.34 0.69 4.63
N THR A 75 11.57 1.56 3.65
CA THR A 75 12.90 2.09 3.30
C THR A 75 12.85 3.61 3.30
N ASP A 76 14.00 4.27 3.14
CA ASP A 76 14.06 5.73 3.07
C ASP A 76 13.26 6.31 1.88
N ASP A 77 13.07 5.53 0.81
CA ASP A 77 12.43 5.99 -0.43
C ASP A 77 10.98 5.55 -0.60
N GLU A 78 10.62 4.40 -0.05
CA GLU A 78 9.32 3.78 -0.29
C GLU A 78 8.79 2.96 0.91
N LEU A 79 7.47 2.93 1.00
CA LEU A 79 6.70 1.99 1.80
C LEU A 79 6.03 0.99 0.85
N VAL A 80 6.16 -0.30 1.14
CA VAL A 80 5.56 -1.37 0.35
C VAL A 80 4.57 -2.16 1.21
N PHE A 81 3.32 -2.18 0.78
CA PHE A 81 2.25 -2.94 1.41
C PHE A 81 1.82 -4.09 0.52
N SER A 82 1.43 -5.20 1.13
CA SER A 82 0.97 -6.38 0.41
C SER A 82 -0.30 -6.95 1.03
N SER A 83 -1.29 -7.31 0.21
CA SER A 83 -2.46 -8.02 0.70
C SER A 83 -2.06 -9.44 1.11
N ARG A 84 -2.68 -9.96 2.17
CA ARG A 84 -2.60 -11.38 2.45
C ARG A 84 -3.49 -12.11 1.45
N GLY A 85 -2.89 -13.00 0.66
CA GLY A 85 -3.60 -13.90 -0.24
C GLY A 85 -4.17 -15.12 0.46
#